data_AF-F2BBX6-F1
#
_entry.id   AF-F2BBX6-F1
#
_cell.length_a   1.000
_cell.length_b   1.000
_cell.length_c   1.000
_cell.angle_alpha   90.00
_cell.angle_beta   90.00
_cell.angle_gamma   90.00
#
_symmetry.space_group_name_H-M   'P 1'
#
loop_
_entity.id
_entity.type
_entity.pdbx_description
1 polymer ?
#
loop_
_entity_poly.entity_id
_entity_poly.type
_entity_poly.pdbx_seq_one_letter_code
_entity_poly.pdbx_strand_id
1 'polypeptide(L)'
;MRCRCFRAARRGFDAQTLFGTGKPPRPRQNFLTLHFCFNRNLERKIMNTRPDVPVYLPYSLGALWLWSGLQPLLAARQESLDLLAAVGFQTAFRYPVLLAASLLDVLFGLLCFSRARRRPVLWLAQAATVAGYSAIIALALPQMWLHPFAPLVKNLPIFALMVFLWRAARQEAV
;
A
#
# COMPACT_ATOMS: atom_id res chain seq x y z
N MET A 1 37.72 -16.16 -4.94
CA MET A 1 38.24 -17.51 -4.61
C MET A 1 37.23 -18.56 -5.06
N ARG A 2 37.66 -19.50 -5.91
CA ARG A 2 36.82 -20.41 -6.72
C ARG A 2 36.31 -21.63 -5.93
N CYS A 3 35.08 -22.02 -6.25
CA CYS A 3 34.25 -23.09 -5.69
C CYS A 3 34.93 -24.48 -5.59
N ARG A 4 34.81 -25.14 -4.42
CA ARG A 4 35.28 -26.52 -4.14
C ARG A 4 34.16 -27.53 -3.83
N CYS A 5 32.89 -27.23 -4.14
CA CYS A 5 31.78 -28.16 -3.85
C CYS A 5 31.34 -29.08 -5.01
N PHE A 6 31.94 -28.97 -6.21
CA PHE A 6 31.47 -29.72 -7.38
C PHE A 6 32.24 -31.02 -7.69
N ARG A 7 32.87 -31.65 -6.70
CA ARG A 7 33.72 -32.85 -6.91
C ARG A 7 33.35 -34.05 -6.03
N ALA A 8 32.05 -34.28 -5.80
CA ALA A 8 31.56 -35.49 -5.13
C ALA A 8 30.41 -36.21 -5.86
N ALA A 9 30.06 -35.80 -7.09
CA ALA A 9 28.99 -36.41 -7.88
C ALA A 9 29.52 -37.22 -9.09
N ARG A 10 30.65 -37.91 -8.92
CA ARG A 10 31.23 -38.76 -9.98
C ARG A 10 32.00 -39.94 -9.41
N ARG A 11 31.31 -40.89 -8.79
CA ARG A 11 31.71 -42.31 -8.79
C ARG A 11 30.46 -43.14 -8.96
N GLY A 12 30.32 -43.68 -10.17
CA GLY A 12 29.29 -44.62 -10.54
C GLY A 12 29.31 -45.81 -9.59
N PHE A 13 28.11 -46.16 -9.16
CA PHE A 13 27.78 -47.38 -8.46
C PHE A 13 27.72 -48.48 -9.53
N ASP A 14 28.85 -49.13 -9.81
CA ASP A 14 28.86 -50.35 -10.62
C ASP A 14 28.62 -51.55 -9.70
N ALA A 15 27.45 -52.17 -9.93
CA ALA A 15 26.95 -53.33 -9.23
C ALA A 15 27.51 -54.59 -9.88
N GLN A 16 28.45 -55.29 -9.22
CA GLN A 16 28.71 -56.71 -9.42
C GLN A 16 29.77 -57.21 -8.43
N THR A 17 29.35 -57.64 -7.23
CA THR A 17 29.98 -58.79 -6.56
C THR A 17 28.98 -59.43 -5.61
N LEU A 18 28.70 -60.70 -5.89
CA LEU A 18 27.80 -61.60 -5.21
C LEU A 18 28.42 -62.17 -3.91
N PHE A 19 27.53 -62.65 -3.04
CA PHE A 19 27.76 -63.59 -1.93
C PHE A 19 28.56 -63.12 -0.71
N GLY A 20 27.85 -62.88 0.39
CA GLY A 20 28.40 -62.77 1.74
C GLY A 20 27.27 -62.65 2.77
N THR A 21 27.07 -63.71 3.55
CA THR A 21 26.10 -63.82 4.65
C THR A 21 26.24 -62.68 5.66
N GLY A 22 25.20 -61.87 5.82
CA GLY A 22 25.20 -60.81 6.83
C GLY A 22 23.88 -60.04 6.84
N LYS A 23 23.17 -60.15 7.96
CA LYS A 23 21.95 -59.43 8.37
C LYS A 23 21.82 -58.01 7.72
N PRO A 24 20.65 -57.62 7.16
CA PRO A 24 20.50 -56.30 6.58
C PRO A 24 20.76 -55.22 7.65
N PRO A 25 21.57 -54.19 7.37
CA PRO A 25 21.73 -53.08 8.29
C PRO A 25 20.39 -52.35 8.41
N ARG A 26 19.93 -52.13 9.65
CA ARG A 26 18.76 -51.27 9.91
C ARG A 26 19.00 -49.91 9.26
N PRO A 27 18.10 -49.39 8.40
CA PRO A 27 18.25 -48.02 7.91
C PRO A 27 18.17 -47.06 9.10
N ARG A 28 19.29 -46.37 9.34
CA ARG A 28 19.42 -45.29 10.32
C ARG A 28 18.45 -44.17 9.92
N GLN A 29 17.63 -43.69 10.86
CA GLN A 29 16.62 -42.64 10.73
C GLN A 29 17.13 -41.24 10.26
N ASN A 30 18.32 -41.14 9.66
CA ASN A 30 18.95 -39.86 9.34
C ASN A 30 18.80 -39.48 7.86
N PHE A 31 17.59 -39.65 7.29
CA PHE A 31 17.26 -39.09 5.97
C PHE A 31 16.50 -37.75 6.05
N LEU A 32 16.40 -37.15 7.24
CA LEU A 32 15.58 -35.96 7.47
C LEU A 32 16.37 -34.80 8.10
N THR A 33 17.66 -34.69 7.81
CA THR A 33 18.48 -33.57 8.33
C THR A 33 19.48 -33.03 7.31
N LEU A 34 19.11 -33.06 6.02
CA LEU A 34 19.94 -32.46 4.96
C LEU A 34 19.18 -31.49 4.03
N HIS A 35 17.93 -31.14 4.36
CA HIS A 35 17.11 -30.20 3.58
C HIS A 35 16.86 -28.85 4.26
N PHE A 36 17.34 -28.67 5.50
CA PHE A 36 17.08 -27.47 6.31
C PHE A 36 18.36 -26.68 6.65
N CYS A 37 19.36 -26.66 5.77
CA CYS A 37 20.23 -25.48 5.67
C CYS A 37 19.49 -24.39 4.91
N PHE A 38 18.34 -24.00 5.45
CA PHE A 38 17.57 -22.86 5.00
C PHE A 38 18.46 -21.64 5.17
N ASN A 39 18.92 -21.09 4.05
CA ASN A 39 19.86 -19.99 4.01
C ASN A 39 19.20 -18.74 4.62
N ARG A 40 19.46 -18.43 5.90
CA ARG A 40 19.00 -17.18 6.56
C ARG A 40 19.33 -15.92 5.74
N ASN A 41 20.34 -15.95 4.87
CA ASN A 41 20.65 -14.82 3.99
C ASN A 41 19.70 -14.73 2.78
N LEU A 42 19.21 -15.86 2.26
CA LEU A 42 18.20 -15.87 1.21
C LEU A 42 16.84 -15.45 1.77
N GLU A 43 16.50 -15.92 2.97
CA GLU A 43 15.33 -15.44 3.72
C GLU A 43 15.41 -13.93 3.97
N ARG A 44 16.56 -13.44 4.47
CA ARG A 44 16.77 -11.98 4.65
C ARG A 44 16.71 -11.21 3.33
N LYS A 45 17.13 -11.78 2.21
CA LYS A 45 17.10 -11.09 0.90
C LYS A 45 15.70 -11.08 0.29
N ILE A 46 14.92 -12.14 0.49
CA ILE A 46 13.50 -12.23 0.10
C ILE A 46 12.62 -11.38 1.04
N MET A 47 12.93 -11.34 2.34
CA MET A 47 12.24 -10.48 3.31
C MET A 47 12.64 -9.00 3.21
N ASN A 48 13.73 -8.68 2.50
CA ASN A 48 14.25 -7.31 2.33
C ASN A 48 14.08 -6.77 0.90
N THR A 49 13.26 -7.41 0.05
CA THR A 49 12.76 -6.74 -1.14
C THR A 49 11.72 -5.73 -0.68
N ARG A 50 12.14 -4.49 -0.43
CA ARG A 50 11.23 -3.35 -0.28
C ARG A 50 10.35 -3.35 -1.54
N PRO A 51 9.02 -3.47 -1.45
CA PRO A 51 8.19 -3.35 -2.62
C PRO A 51 8.34 -1.92 -3.15
N ASP A 52 9.00 -1.77 -4.29
CA ASP A 52 9.07 -0.49 -4.98
C ASP A 52 7.64 -0.07 -5.31
N VAL A 53 7.16 0.98 -4.64
CA VAL A 53 5.79 1.48 -4.86
C VAL A 53 5.69 1.96 -6.30
N PRO A 54 4.81 1.38 -7.13
CA PRO A 54 4.66 1.83 -8.49
C PRO A 54 4.19 3.28 -8.53
N VAL A 55 4.83 4.09 -9.38
CA VAL A 55 4.63 5.54 -9.46
C VAL A 55 3.19 5.93 -9.86
N TYR A 56 2.46 5.05 -10.54
CA TYR A 56 1.07 5.31 -10.92
C TYR A 56 0.12 5.42 -9.71
N LEU A 57 0.42 4.80 -8.57
CA LEU A 57 -0.42 4.85 -7.37
C LEU A 57 -0.48 6.26 -6.74
N PRO A 58 0.65 6.90 -6.40
CA PRO A 58 0.63 8.28 -5.91
C PRO A 58 0.15 9.26 -6.99
N TYR A 59 0.44 9.02 -8.27
CA TYR A 59 0.02 9.93 -9.34
C TYR A 59 -1.48 9.88 -9.60
N SER A 60 -2.11 8.70 -9.51
CA SER A 60 -3.57 8.60 -9.63
C SER A 60 -4.29 9.31 -8.48
N LEU A 61 -3.79 9.18 -7.24
CA LEU A 61 -4.27 9.97 -6.10
C LEU A 61 -4.02 11.46 -6.31
N GLY A 62 -2.86 11.85 -6.82
CA GLY A 62 -2.53 13.24 -7.14
C GLY A 62 -3.52 13.85 -8.13
N ALA A 63 -3.84 13.12 -9.21
CA ALA A 63 -4.84 13.56 -10.19
C ALA A 63 -6.25 13.66 -9.59
N LEU A 64 -6.63 12.69 -8.74
CA LEU A 64 -7.90 12.72 -8.02
C LEU A 64 -8.02 13.97 -7.13
N TRP A 65 -6.97 14.28 -6.35
CA TRP A 65 -6.94 15.45 -5.48
C TRP A 65 -6.98 16.77 -6.26
N LEU A 66 -6.23 16.88 -7.37
CA LEU A 66 -6.28 18.06 -8.22
C LEU A 66 -7.69 18.28 -8.79
N TRP A 67 -8.34 17.22 -9.26
CA TRP A 67 -9.71 17.31 -9.76
C TRP A 67 -10.68 17.71 -8.64
N SER A 68 -10.57 17.08 -7.47
CA SER A 68 -11.39 17.38 -6.28
C SER A 68 -11.27 18.83 -5.83
N GLY A 69 -10.07 19.43 -5.90
CA GLY A 69 -9.88 20.82 -5.53
C GLY A 69 -10.36 21.82 -6.59
N LEU A 70 -10.17 21.51 -7.88
CA LEU A 70 -10.50 22.41 -8.99
C LEU A 70 -11.99 22.39 -9.36
N GLN A 71 -12.61 21.21 -9.41
CA GLN A 71 -13.99 21.03 -9.89
C GLN A 71 -15.02 21.86 -9.10
N PRO A 72 -14.96 21.97 -7.76
CA PRO A 72 -15.85 22.83 -6.99
C PRO A 72 -15.73 24.31 -7.33
N LEU A 73 -14.54 24.78 -7.70
CA LEU A 73 -14.32 26.21 -8.00
C LEU A 73 -14.67 26.58 -9.44
N LEU A 74 -14.46 25.65 -10.37
CA LEU A 74 -14.58 25.88 -11.81
C LEU A 74 -15.96 25.50 -12.37
N ALA A 75 -16.55 24.41 -11.91
CA ALA A 75 -17.74 23.82 -12.55
C ALA A 75 -18.94 23.65 -11.61
N ALA A 76 -18.73 23.46 -10.31
CA ALA A 76 -19.79 23.09 -9.37
C ALA A 76 -19.82 23.96 -8.10
N ARG A 77 -19.56 25.27 -8.24
CA ARG A 77 -19.47 26.17 -7.09
C ARG A 77 -20.75 26.23 -6.28
N GLN A 78 -21.88 26.44 -6.96
CA GLN A 78 -23.17 26.56 -6.27
C GLN A 78 -23.55 25.25 -5.58
N GLU A 79 -23.45 24.12 -6.30
CA GLU A 79 -23.72 22.79 -5.72
C GLU A 79 -22.85 22.51 -4.49
N SER A 80 -21.57 22.88 -4.53
CA SER A 80 -20.65 22.70 -3.39
C SER A 80 -21.03 23.57 -2.20
N LEU A 81 -21.49 24.81 -2.43
CA LEU A 81 -21.98 25.70 -1.37
C LEU A 81 -23.31 25.20 -0.78
N ASP A 82 -24.18 24.62 -1.60
CA ASP A 82 -25.45 24.04 -1.17
C ASP A 82 -25.22 22.78 -0.34
N LEU A 83 -24.22 21.96 -0.69
CA LEU A 83 -23.78 20.84 0.14
C LEU A 83 -23.25 21.31 1.51
N LEU A 84 -22.44 22.37 1.54
CA LEU A 84 -21.97 22.95 2.80
C LEU A 84 -23.12 23.52 3.64
N ALA A 85 -24.14 24.10 3.00
CA ALA A 85 -25.36 24.53 3.67
C ALA A 85 -26.11 23.34 4.28
N ALA A 86 -26.23 22.23 3.55
CA ALA A 86 -26.89 21.01 4.00
C ALA A 86 -26.15 20.33 5.16
N VAL A 87 -24.81 20.44 5.21
CA VAL A 87 -24.00 19.99 6.35
C VAL A 87 -24.22 20.86 7.60
N GLY A 88 -24.75 22.08 7.44
CA GLY A 88 -25.05 23.00 8.54
C GLY A 88 -24.09 24.18 8.69
N PHE A 89 -23.24 24.45 7.70
CA PHE A 89 -22.37 25.64 7.74
C PHE A 89 -23.18 26.93 7.58
N GLN A 90 -22.88 27.91 8.44
CA GLN A 90 -23.44 29.27 8.33
C GLN A 90 -22.98 29.94 7.04
N THR A 91 -23.83 30.77 6.44
CA THR A 91 -23.59 31.42 5.14
C THR A 91 -22.24 32.13 5.05
N ALA A 92 -21.81 32.81 6.12
CA ALA A 92 -20.53 33.52 6.16
C ALA A 92 -19.30 32.59 6.02
N PHE A 93 -19.40 31.33 6.45
CA PHE A 93 -18.28 30.39 6.43
C PHE A 93 -18.29 29.46 5.21
N ARG A 94 -19.38 29.35 4.45
CA ARG A 94 -19.48 28.40 3.32
C ARG A 94 -18.40 28.64 2.27
N TYR A 95 -18.22 29.88 1.81
CA TYR A 95 -17.23 30.18 0.78
C TYR A 95 -15.77 30.08 1.29
N PRO A 96 -15.42 30.62 2.48
CA PRO A 96 -14.08 30.41 3.04
C PRO A 96 -13.72 28.94 3.25
N VAL A 97 -14.65 28.13 3.76
CA VAL A 97 -14.44 26.69 3.97
C VAL A 97 -14.27 25.97 2.62
N LEU A 98 -15.10 26.30 1.62
CA LEU A 98 -14.96 25.76 0.28
C LEU A 98 -13.57 26.06 -0.31
N LEU A 99 -13.14 27.32 -0.22
CA LEU A 99 -11.83 27.74 -0.74
C LEU A 99 -10.69 27.05 -0.01
N ALA A 100 -10.76 26.92 1.32
CA ALA A 100 -9.76 26.23 2.12
C ALA A 100 -9.68 24.74 1.78
N ALA A 101 -10.83 24.06 1.63
CA ALA A 101 -10.89 22.67 1.21
C ALA A 101 -10.32 22.48 -0.20
N SER A 102 -10.73 23.30 -1.16
CA SER A 102 -10.20 23.26 -2.53
C SER A 102 -8.69 23.50 -2.59
N LEU A 103 -8.17 24.46 -1.82
CA LEU A 103 -6.74 24.74 -1.76
C LEU A 103 -5.95 23.57 -1.15
N LEU A 104 -6.48 22.97 -0.08
CA LEU A 104 -5.88 21.80 0.56
C LEU A 104 -5.79 20.62 -0.41
N ASP A 105 -6.86 20.35 -1.15
CA ASP A 105 -6.93 19.29 -2.15
C ASP A 105 -5.90 19.53 -3.26
N VAL A 106 -5.84 20.75 -3.82
CA VAL A 106 -4.82 21.09 -4.83
C VAL A 106 -3.41 20.90 -4.28
N LEU A 107 -3.15 21.33 -3.04
CA LEU A 107 -1.85 21.16 -2.40
C LEU A 107 -1.49 19.68 -2.26
N PHE A 108 -2.39 18.83 -1.76
CA PHE A 108 -2.16 17.38 -1.69
C PHE A 108 -1.90 16.78 -3.07
N GLY A 109 -2.66 17.20 -4.09
CA GLY A 109 -2.47 16.81 -5.47
C GLY A 109 -1.05 17.11 -5.97
N LEU A 110 -0.60 18.36 -5.83
CA LEU A 110 0.75 18.79 -6.23
C LEU A 110 1.85 18.05 -5.47
N LEU A 111 1.67 17.84 -4.17
CA LEU A 111 2.65 17.13 -3.34
C LEU A 111 2.83 15.67 -3.75
N CYS A 112 1.80 15.02 -4.29
CA CYS A 112 1.88 13.65 -4.83
C CYS A 112 2.82 13.54 -6.05
N PHE A 113 2.91 14.58 -6.88
CA PHE A 113 3.83 14.63 -8.03
C PHE A 113 5.27 15.00 -7.64
N SER A 114 5.46 15.54 -6.43
CA SER A 114 6.76 15.98 -5.92
C SER A 114 7.53 14.85 -5.20
N ARG A 115 8.73 15.19 -4.69
CA ARG A 115 9.50 14.32 -3.77
C ARG A 115 8.83 14.13 -2.42
N ALA A 116 7.86 14.99 -2.04
CA ALA A 116 7.13 14.90 -0.78
C ALA A 116 6.34 13.59 -0.64
N ARG A 117 6.00 12.90 -1.75
CA ARG A 117 5.35 11.59 -1.74
C ARG A 117 6.12 10.50 -0.97
N ARG A 118 7.42 10.67 -0.76
CA ARG A 118 8.25 9.76 0.06
C ARG A 118 8.12 10.03 1.55
N ARG A 119 7.45 11.11 1.96
CA ARG A 119 7.26 11.48 3.37
C ARG A 119 6.00 10.79 3.90
N PRO A 120 6.08 9.98 4.96
CA PRO A 120 4.90 9.31 5.53
C PRO A 120 3.85 10.30 6.03
N VAL A 121 4.27 11.47 6.55
CA VAL A 121 3.35 12.51 7.05
C VAL A 121 2.35 12.97 5.99
N LEU A 122 2.74 13.02 4.71
CA LEU A 122 1.83 13.42 3.62
C LEU A 122 0.64 12.46 3.53
N TRP A 123 0.90 11.16 3.53
CA TRP A 123 -0.12 10.12 3.42
C TRP A 123 -1.03 10.08 4.65
N LEU A 124 -0.46 10.30 5.83
CA LEU A 124 -1.24 10.38 7.07
C LEU A 124 -2.16 11.60 7.07
N ALA A 125 -1.68 12.76 6.62
CA ALA A 125 -2.49 13.97 6.50
C ALA A 125 -3.66 13.77 5.51
N GLN A 126 -3.40 13.19 4.33
CA GLN A 126 -4.44 12.86 3.36
C GLN A 126 -5.47 11.87 3.94
N ALA A 127 -5.01 10.81 4.59
CA ALA A 127 -5.88 9.83 5.24
C ALA A 127 -6.76 10.47 6.32
N ALA A 128 -6.19 11.35 7.15
CA ALA A 128 -6.92 12.09 8.19
C ALA A 128 -7.97 13.01 7.57
N THR A 129 -7.64 13.72 6.49
CA THR A 129 -8.60 14.56 5.75
C THR A 129 -9.75 13.72 5.20
N VAL A 130 -9.46 12.60 4.52
CA VAL A 130 -10.48 11.70 3.97
C VAL A 130 -11.39 11.15 5.06
N ALA A 131 -10.82 10.67 6.17
CA ALA A 131 -11.60 10.18 7.30
C ALA A 131 -12.47 11.28 7.93
N GLY A 132 -11.91 12.47 8.13
CA GLY A 132 -12.59 13.60 8.75
C GLY A 132 -13.81 14.05 7.97
N TYR A 133 -13.65 14.37 6.67
CA TYR A 133 -14.79 14.81 5.88
C TYR A 133 -15.78 13.66 5.64
N SER A 134 -15.32 12.41 5.51
CA SER A 134 -16.22 11.27 5.32
C SER A 134 -17.10 11.05 6.55
N ALA A 135 -16.55 11.21 7.76
CA ALA A 135 -17.32 11.14 9.01
C ALA A 135 -18.36 12.26 9.08
N ILE A 136 -17.97 13.50 8.74
CA ILE A 136 -18.88 14.65 8.69
C ILE A 136 -20.04 14.36 7.72
N ILE A 137 -19.75 13.95 6.49
CA ILE A 137 -20.77 13.65 5.47
C ILE A 137 -21.64 12.47 5.90
N ALA A 138 -21.05 11.40 6.45
CA ALA A 138 -21.80 10.21 6.86
C ALA A 138 -22.84 10.50 7.96
N LEU A 139 -22.55 11.47 8.84
CA LEU A 139 -23.43 11.89 9.93
C LEU A 139 -24.41 12.99 9.51
N ALA A 140 -23.95 14.00 8.78
CA ALA A 140 -24.76 15.16 8.40
C ALA A 140 -25.65 14.90 7.18
N LEU A 141 -25.23 14.01 6.27
CA LEU A 141 -25.91 13.70 5.02
C LEU A 141 -26.07 12.19 4.86
N PRO A 142 -26.92 11.52 5.66
CA PRO A 142 -27.09 10.07 5.62
C PRO A 142 -27.55 9.54 4.25
N GLN A 143 -28.21 10.36 3.43
CA GLN A 143 -28.56 10.03 2.05
C GLN A 143 -27.33 9.69 1.17
N MET A 144 -26.13 10.14 1.54
CA MET A 144 -24.89 9.85 0.80
C MET A 144 -24.44 8.40 0.92
N TRP A 145 -25.00 7.62 1.85
CA TRP A 145 -24.81 6.17 1.92
C TRP A 145 -25.47 5.44 0.75
N LEU A 146 -26.64 5.89 0.31
CA LEU A 146 -27.46 5.25 -0.73
C LEU A 146 -27.30 5.90 -2.11
N HIS A 147 -26.45 6.92 -2.22
CA HIS A 147 -26.23 7.62 -3.47
C HIS A 147 -25.63 6.68 -4.55
N PRO A 148 -26.13 6.70 -5.81
CA PRO A 148 -25.76 5.71 -6.84
C PRO A 148 -24.27 5.70 -7.18
N PHE A 149 -23.60 6.84 -6.99
CA PHE A 149 -22.16 6.95 -7.19
C PHE A 149 -21.32 6.56 -5.97
N ALA A 150 -21.95 6.11 -4.88
CA ALA A 150 -21.34 5.59 -3.66
C ALA A 150 -20.16 6.44 -3.12
N PRO A 151 -20.36 7.76 -2.88
CA PRO A 151 -19.27 8.68 -2.54
C PRO A 151 -18.52 8.29 -1.27
N LEU A 152 -19.24 7.86 -0.22
CA LEU A 152 -18.64 7.40 1.03
C LEU A 152 -17.90 6.06 0.88
N VAL A 153 -18.49 5.11 0.14
CA VAL A 153 -17.89 3.78 -0.03
C VAL A 153 -16.61 3.84 -0.85
N LYS A 154 -16.54 4.72 -1.87
CA LYS A 154 -15.33 4.96 -2.67
C LYS A 154 -14.15 5.47 -1.84
N ASN A 155 -14.42 6.13 -0.71
CA ASN A 155 -13.37 6.61 0.18
C ASN A 155 -12.69 5.51 0.99
N LEU A 156 -13.33 4.34 1.17
CA LEU A 156 -12.73 3.19 1.86
C LEU A 156 -11.48 2.65 1.14
N PRO A 157 -11.53 2.28 -0.15
CA PRO A 157 -10.32 1.85 -0.87
C PRO A 157 -9.30 2.97 -1.04
N ILE A 158 -9.73 4.24 -1.17
CA ILE A 158 -8.82 5.39 -1.22
C ILE A 158 -8.04 5.51 0.09
N PHE A 159 -8.73 5.43 1.23
CA PHE A 159 -8.11 5.46 2.55
C PHE A 159 -7.16 4.28 2.75
N ALA A 160 -7.57 3.07 2.36
CA ALA A 160 -6.71 1.89 2.43
C ALA A 160 -5.43 2.05 1.60
N LEU A 161 -5.53 2.63 0.40
CA LEU A 161 -4.37 2.96 -0.44
C LEU A 161 -3.45 3.98 0.23
N MET A 162 -4.01 5.03 0.85
CA MET A 162 -3.21 6.01 1.61
C MET A 162 -2.47 5.36 2.78
N VAL A 163 -3.12 4.45 3.52
CA VAL A 163 -2.47 3.68 4.60
C VAL A 163 -1.37 2.77 4.07
N PHE A 164 -1.58 2.13 2.91
CA PHE A 164 -0.54 1.34 2.24
C PHE A 164 0.67 2.22 1.87
N LEU A 165 0.44 3.37 1.24
CA LEU A 165 1.50 4.31 0.85
C LEU A 165 2.22 4.91 2.06
N TRP A 166 1.50 5.19 3.15
CA TRP A 166 2.09 5.60 4.43
C TRP A 166 3.08 4.56 4.97
N ARG A 167 2.67 3.29 4.99
CA ARG A 167 3.53 2.18 5.46
C ARG A 167 4.77 2.02 4.59
N ALA A 168 4.60 2.10 3.27
CA ALA A 168 5.71 2.00 2.33
C ALA A 168 6.70 3.17 2.50
N ALA A 169 6.20 4.41 2.56
CA ALA A 169 7.02 5.60 2.78
C ALA A 169 7.75 5.59 4.13
N ARG A 170 7.15 5.00 5.17
CA ARG A 170 7.78 4.84 6.49
C ARG A 170 8.95 3.85 6.47
N GLN A 171 8.90 2.82 5.64
CA GLN A 171 9.99 1.84 5.49
C GLN A 171 11.18 2.41 4.70
N GLU A 172 10.95 3.38 3.80
CA GLU A 172 12.03 4.09 3.12
C GLU A 172 12.78 5.07 4.04
N ALA A 173 12.12 5.57 5.08
CA ALA A 173 12.66 6.56 6.00
C ALA A 173 13.51 5.96 7.15
N VAL A 174 13.47 4.63 7.34
CA VAL A 174 14.24 3.86 8.34
C VAL A 174 15.39 3.13 7.65
#